data_AF-A0A7J3XFW0-F1
#
_entry.id   AF-A0A7J3XFW0-F1
#
_cell.length_a   1.000
_cell.length_b   1.000
_cell.length_c   1.000
_cell.angle_alpha   90.00
_cell.angle_beta   90.00
_cell.angle_gamma   90.00
#
_symmetry.space_group_name_H-M   'P 1'
#
loop_
_entity.id
_entity.type
_entity.pdbx_description
1 polymer ?
#
loop_
_entity_poly.entity_id
_entity_poly.type
_entity_poly.pdbx_seq_one_letter_code
_entity_poly.pdbx_strand_id
1 'polypeptide(L)'
;NLGMSYSIGNVLKEAGLENIMRWIPLDLTEDEVMGIIYNKMIRPTTIPMTLEDLIVEHAVARESIRMAFNHHKYLARELKGVKRERTISDIFEEVKAEETYIDMRRVDYIIGTGGLLSRAPRRAQSMMILIDAFQPIGFTYIMQDSVFMIPHLGVLSKIYREIALEIFEKECLVPLGTVVAAAGVGTVGEKVADVVVEYSEGERESYELNFGSIIRIPIPQYKEVTITVNPTRRFDFGAGYGRKVSRRVRGGVVGVILDGRGRPLYVPQSREERGNLLLQWFSSMDLYPEKALS
;
A
#
# COMPACT_ATOMS: atom_id res chain seq x y z
N ASN A 1 -12.14 -16.95 -1.57
CA ASN A 1 -11.54 -16.13 -2.67
C ASN A 1 -11.82 -14.67 -2.33
N LEU A 2 -10.80 -13.82 -2.26
CA LEU A 2 -10.90 -12.40 -1.89
C LEU A 2 -10.56 -11.44 -3.04
N GLY A 3 -9.83 -11.91 -4.06
CA GLY A 3 -9.22 -11.05 -5.09
C GLY A 3 -10.08 -10.74 -6.32
N MET A 4 -11.35 -11.16 -6.33
CA MET A 4 -12.27 -10.95 -7.47
C MET A 4 -13.45 -10.08 -7.04
N SER A 5 -13.91 -9.19 -7.92
CA SER A 5 -15.08 -8.34 -7.65
C SER A 5 -16.36 -9.16 -7.38
N TYR A 6 -16.51 -10.34 -7.99
CA TYR A 6 -17.57 -11.31 -7.67
C TYR A 6 -17.54 -11.80 -6.22
N SER A 7 -16.40 -11.68 -5.56
CA SER A 7 -16.16 -12.09 -4.18
C SER A 7 -16.00 -10.90 -3.23
N ILE A 8 -16.37 -9.69 -3.66
CA ILE A 8 -16.28 -8.50 -2.82
C ILE A 8 -17.13 -8.62 -1.54
N GLY A 9 -18.27 -9.32 -1.62
CA GLY A 9 -19.08 -9.65 -0.43
C GLY A 9 -18.38 -10.58 0.55
N ASN A 10 -17.44 -11.44 0.09
CA ASN A 10 -16.60 -12.21 1.00
C ASN A 10 -15.62 -11.30 1.74
N VAL A 11 -15.11 -10.25 1.10
CA VAL A 11 -14.26 -9.26 1.79
C VAL A 11 -15.04 -8.59 2.91
N LEU A 12 -16.29 -8.17 2.65
CA LEU A 12 -17.17 -7.61 3.69
C LEU A 12 -17.41 -8.61 4.83
N LYS A 13 -17.71 -9.87 4.50
CA LYS A 13 -17.96 -10.92 5.48
C LYS A 13 -16.75 -11.22 6.37
N GLU A 14 -15.57 -11.35 5.77
CA GLU A 14 -14.35 -11.76 6.48
C GLU A 14 -13.66 -10.58 7.19
N ALA A 15 -13.61 -9.40 6.56
CA ALA A 15 -13.01 -8.22 7.18
C ALA A 15 -13.91 -7.60 8.25
N GLY A 16 -15.24 -7.70 8.08
CA GLY A 16 -16.20 -6.93 8.84
C GLY A 16 -16.29 -5.48 8.36
N LEU A 17 -17.47 -4.88 8.53
CA LEU A 17 -17.76 -3.54 8.04
C LEU A 17 -16.90 -2.46 8.71
N GLU A 18 -16.64 -2.58 10.00
CA GLU A 18 -15.80 -1.65 10.77
C GLU A 18 -14.40 -1.49 10.17
N ASN A 19 -13.77 -2.61 9.77
CA ASN A 19 -12.44 -2.61 9.17
C ASN A 19 -12.40 -2.02 7.76
N ILE A 20 -13.55 -1.99 7.06
CA ILE A 20 -13.68 -1.30 5.77
C ILE A 20 -13.90 0.18 6.02
N MET A 21 -14.86 0.54 6.88
CA MET A 21 -15.22 1.93 7.18
C MET A 21 -14.09 2.72 7.82
N ARG A 22 -13.12 2.07 8.48
CA ARG A 22 -11.95 2.77 9.02
C ARG A 22 -11.11 3.50 7.95
N TRP A 23 -11.26 3.19 6.67
CA TRP A 23 -10.55 3.85 5.57
C TRP A 23 -11.38 4.96 4.89
N ILE A 24 -12.59 5.21 5.38
CA ILE A 24 -13.56 6.11 4.78
C ILE A 24 -13.69 7.34 5.70
N PRO A 25 -13.11 8.50 5.31
CA PRO A 25 -13.26 9.73 6.09
C PRO A 25 -14.60 10.44 5.84
N LEU A 26 -15.37 9.99 4.85
CA LEU A 26 -16.67 10.56 4.51
C LEU A 26 -17.74 10.18 5.54
N ASP A 27 -18.76 11.02 5.70
CA ASP A 27 -19.92 10.73 6.53
C ASP A 27 -20.90 9.81 5.80
N LEU A 28 -20.50 8.55 5.61
CA LEU A 28 -21.34 7.50 5.07
C LEU A 28 -21.87 6.61 6.20
N THR A 29 -23.14 6.25 6.11
CA THR A 29 -23.79 5.25 6.96
C THR A 29 -23.34 3.83 6.58
N GLU A 30 -23.53 2.89 7.50
CA GLU A 30 -23.26 1.47 7.26
C GLU A 30 -24.05 0.93 6.06
N ASP A 31 -25.33 1.31 5.95
CA ASP A 31 -26.22 0.88 4.87
C ASP A 31 -25.77 1.42 3.50
N GLU A 32 -25.28 2.65 3.42
CA GLU A 32 -24.73 3.22 2.19
C GLU A 32 -23.47 2.46 1.73
N VAL A 33 -22.54 2.20 2.66
CA VAL A 33 -21.31 1.45 2.36
C VAL A 33 -21.66 0.02 1.92
N MET A 34 -22.56 -0.66 2.62
CA MET A 34 -23.03 -1.99 2.24
C MET A 34 -23.73 -1.98 0.88
N GLY A 35 -24.57 -0.99 0.61
CA GLY A 35 -25.26 -0.82 -0.67
C GLY A 35 -24.28 -0.71 -1.84
N ILE A 36 -23.22 0.10 -1.70
CA ILE A 36 -22.16 0.23 -2.71
C ILE A 36 -21.47 -1.12 -2.94
N ILE A 37 -21.09 -1.82 -1.87
CA ILE A 37 -20.42 -3.13 -1.95
C ILE A 37 -21.31 -4.17 -2.64
N TYR A 38 -22.61 -4.24 -2.29
CA TYR A 38 -23.55 -5.17 -2.90
C TYR A 38 -23.83 -4.85 -4.36
N ASN A 39 -23.95 -3.58 -4.72
CA ASN A 39 -24.10 -3.16 -6.11
C ASN A 39 -22.88 -3.58 -6.94
N LYS A 40 -21.67 -3.39 -6.41
CA LYS A 40 -20.43 -3.86 -7.04
C LYS A 40 -20.38 -5.38 -7.16
N MET A 41 -20.87 -6.11 -6.17
CA MET A 41 -20.94 -7.58 -6.22
C MET A 41 -21.87 -8.07 -7.34
N ILE A 42 -23.04 -7.43 -7.51
CA ILE A 42 -24.01 -7.77 -8.56
C ILE A 42 -23.50 -7.36 -9.94
N ARG A 43 -22.77 -6.23 -10.03
CA ARG A 43 -22.24 -5.66 -11.27
C ARG A 43 -20.73 -5.46 -11.21
N PRO A 44 -19.92 -6.54 -11.19
CA PRO A 44 -18.50 -6.49 -10.86
C PRO A 44 -17.62 -5.72 -11.85
N THR A 45 -18.12 -5.50 -13.07
CA THR A 45 -17.39 -4.80 -14.13
C THR A 45 -17.73 -3.32 -14.22
N THR A 46 -18.63 -2.80 -13.38
CA THR A 46 -18.90 -1.35 -13.34
C THR A 46 -17.66 -0.61 -12.87
N ILE A 47 -17.51 0.62 -13.34
CA ILE A 47 -16.54 1.56 -12.79
C ILE A 47 -17.27 2.45 -11.77
N PRO A 48 -16.58 2.92 -10.71
CA PRO A 48 -17.13 3.91 -9.79
C PRO A 48 -17.68 5.12 -10.55
N MET A 49 -18.92 5.51 -10.25
CA MET A 49 -19.55 6.67 -10.89
C MET A 49 -19.50 7.91 -10.00
N THR A 50 -19.41 7.72 -8.68
CA THR A 50 -19.24 8.79 -7.70
C THR A 50 -17.91 8.66 -6.95
N LEU A 51 -17.57 9.68 -6.15
CA LEU A 51 -16.37 9.63 -5.33
C LEU A 51 -16.54 8.66 -4.14
N GLU A 52 -17.75 8.61 -3.59
CA GLU A 52 -18.15 7.68 -2.53
C GLU A 52 -17.92 6.24 -2.97
N ASP A 53 -18.41 5.88 -4.18
CA ASP A 53 -18.17 4.57 -4.79
C ASP A 53 -16.67 4.25 -4.84
N LEU A 54 -15.87 5.22 -5.33
CA LEU A 54 -14.44 5.05 -5.53
C LEU A 54 -13.70 4.85 -4.20
N ILE A 55 -14.02 5.66 -3.18
CA ILE A 55 -13.41 5.58 -1.85
C ILE A 55 -13.78 4.26 -1.17
N VAL A 56 -15.05 3.83 -1.26
CA VAL A 56 -15.50 2.53 -0.72
C VAL A 56 -14.79 1.38 -1.42
N GLU A 57 -14.69 1.39 -2.75
CA GLU A 57 -13.96 0.35 -3.48
C GLU A 57 -12.47 0.31 -3.09
N HIS A 58 -11.83 1.47 -2.90
CA HIS A 58 -10.45 1.53 -2.43
C HIS A 58 -10.29 1.04 -0.98
N ALA A 59 -11.26 1.31 -0.10
CA ALA A 59 -11.27 0.81 1.29
C ALA A 59 -11.34 -0.73 1.30
N VAL A 60 -12.24 -1.30 0.51
CA VAL A 60 -12.36 -2.75 0.34
C VAL A 60 -11.10 -3.36 -0.26
N ALA A 61 -10.47 -2.70 -1.23
CA ALA A 61 -9.23 -3.17 -1.84
C ALA A 61 -8.08 -3.28 -0.82
N ARG A 62 -7.93 -2.30 0.08
CA ARG A 62 -6.95 -2.35 1.18
C ARG A 62 -7.17 -3.57 2.06
N GLU A 63 -8.40 -3.81 2.51
CA GLU A 63 -8.72 -4.96 3.36
C GLU A 63 -8.54 -6.29 2.65
N SER A 64 -8.98 -6.38 1.39
CA SER A 64 -8.81 -7.58 0.58
C SER A 64 -7.33 -7.97 0.44
N ILE A 65 -6.47 -7.01 0.06
CA ILE A 65 -5.04 -7.27 -0.12
C ILE A 65 -4.38 -7.57 1.23
N ARG A 66 -4.72 -6.82 2.29
CA ARG A 66 -4.21 -7.05 3.65
C ARG A 66 -4.52 -8.46 4.14
N MET A 67 -5.77 -8.91 4.00
CA MET A 67 -6.18 -10.27 4.39
C MET A 67 -5.51 -11.34 3.54
N ALA A 68 -5.45 -11.17 2.21
CA ALA A 68 -4.76 -12.10 1.34
C ALA A 68 -3.27 -12.22 1.68
N PHE A 69 -2.63 -11.10 2.01
CA PHE A 69 -1.24 -11.07 2.41
C PHE A 69 -1.01 -11.70 3.79
N ASN A 70 -1.89 -11.45 4.76
CA ASN A 70 -1.83 -12.11 6.07
C ASN A 70 -2.03 -13.63 5.94
N HIS A 71 -2.95 -14.08 5.09
CA HIS A 71 -3.09 -15.49 4.78
C HIS A 71 -1.81 -16.06 4.14
N HIS A 72 -1.16 -15.31 3.23
CA HIS A 72 0.12 -15.72 2.67
C HIS A 72 1.21 -15.85 3.75
N LYS A 73 1.34 -14.88 4.66
CA LYS A 73 2.23 -14.97 5.84
C LYS A 73 1.91 -16.17 6.73
N TYR A 74 0.64 -16.51 6.88
CA TYR A 74 0.19 -17.67 7.65
C TYR A 74 0.63 -19.00 7.03
N LEU A 75 0.61 -19.10 5.70
CA LEU A 75 1.13 -20.27 4.97
C LEU A 75 2.66 -20.29 4.94
N ALA A 76 3.26 -19.10 4.89
CA ALA A 76 4.69 -18.86 4.80
C ALA A 76 5.40 -18.96 6.17
N ARG A 77 5.30 -20.11 6.84
CA ARG A 77 5.90 -20.34 8.17
C ARG A 77 6.76 -21.60 8.17
N GLU A 78 7.72 -21.67 9.07
CA GLU A 78 8.47 -22.91 9.30
C GLU A 78 7.53 -24.02 9.82
N LEU A 79 7.73 -25.25 9.35
CA LEU A 79 7.06 -26.43 9.89
C LEU A 79 7.58 -26.72 11.30
N LYS A 80 7.08 -26.01 12.31
CA LYS A 80 7.23 -26.45 13.70
C LYS A 80 6.46 -27.75 13.83
N GLY A 81 7.16 -28.87 14.07
CA GLY A 81 6.64 -30.25 14.11
C GLY A 81 5.55 -30.55 15.17
N VAL A 82 4.86 -29.53 15.67
CA VAL A 82 3.74 -29.62 16.59
C VAL A 82 2.46 -29.54 15.77
N LYS A 83 1.72 -30.66 15.68
CA LYS A 83 0.34 -30.68 15.20
C LYS A 83 -0.52 -29.83 16.15
N ARG A 84 -0.68 -28.54 15.86
CA ARG A 84 -1.79 -27.76 16.40
C ARG A 84 -3.05 -28.16 15.62
N GLU A 85 -4.14 -28.46 16.31
CA GLU A 85 -5.48 -28.38 15.70
C GLU A 85 -5.68 -26.93 15.26
N ARG A 86 -6.04 -26.74 13.99
CA ARG A 86 -6.10 -25.42 13.34
C ARG A 86 -7.55 -25.11 12.99
N THR A 87 -7.98 -23.90 13.30
CA THR A 87 -9.30 -23.39 12.92
C THR A 87 -9.20 -22.44 11.74
N ILE A 88 -10.26 -22.34 10.94
CA ILE A 88 -10.36 -21.37 9.83
C ILE A 88 -10.18 -19.93 10.33
N SER A 89 -10.62 -19.65 11.56
CA SER A 89 -10.49 -18.33 12.21
C SER A 89 -9.04 -17.86 12.37
N ASP A 90 -8.10 -18.78 12.61
CA ASP A 90 -6.69 -18.47 12.86
C ASP A 90 -5.97 -17.87 11.64
N ILE A 91 -6.57 -18.02 10.45
CA ILE A 91 -6.06 -17.48 9.19
C ILE A 91 -6.22 -15.95 9.12
N PHE A 92 -7.20 -15.40 9.84
CA PHE A 92 -7.60 -14.00 9.74
C PHE A 92 -6.95 -13.11 10.81
N GLU A 93 -6.27 -13.70 11.79
CA GLU A 93 -5.47 -12.97 12.78
C GLU A 93 -4.16 -12.44 12.15
N GLU A 94 -3.66 -11.32 12.69
CA GLU A 94 -2.43 -10.70 12.18
C GLU A 94 -1.22 -11.57 12.55
N VAL A 95 -0.61 -12.17 11.54
CA VAL A 95 0.59 -13.00 11.69
C VAL A 95 1.75 -12.15 12.18
N LYS A 96 2.27 -12.46 13.37
CA LYS A 96 3.44 -11.76 13.91
C LYS A 96 4.66 -11.98 13.00
N ALA A 97 5.53 -10.98 12.94
CA ALA A 97 6.70 -10.99 12.07
C ALA A 97 7.62 -12.20 12.33
N GLU A 98 7.75 -12.61 13.58
CA GLU A 98 8.54 -13.78 14.01
C GLU A 98 7.93 -15.14 13.65
N GLU A 99 6.68 -15.16 13.16
CA GLU A 99 5.99 -16.39 12.81
C GLU A 99 6.11 -16.73 11.32
N THR A 100 6.56 -15.80 10.47
CA THR A 100 6.67 -15.96 9.01
C THR A 100 8.11 -15.72 8.51
N TYR A 101 8.50 -16.35 7.40
CA TYR A 101 9.78 -16.06 6.75
C TYR A 101 9.77 -14.77 5.91
N ILE A 102 8.61 -14.10 5.81
CA ILE A 102 8.46 -12.86 5.05
C ILE A 102 8.86 -11.67 5.93
N ASP A 103 10.10 -11.19 5.75
CA ASP A 103 10.58 -9.95 6.36
C ASP A 103 10.41 -8.77 5.39
N MET A 104 9.52 -7.83 5.73
CA MET A 104 9.23 -6.65 4.89
C MET A 104 10.43 -5.72 4.71
N ARG A 105 11.47 -5.80 5.56
CA ARG A 105 12.73 -5.05 5.38
C ARG A 105 13.53 -5.50 4.17
N ARG A 106 13.24 -6.71 3.68
CA ARG A 106 13.95 -7.37 2.57
C ARG A 106 13.13 -7.41 1.29
N VAL A 107 11.98 -6.72 1.26
CA VAL A 107 11.11 -6.64 0.08
C VAL A 107 11.48 -5.38 -0.71
N ASP A 108 12.30 -5.56 -1.74
CA ASP A 108 12.76 -4.45 -2.58
C ASP A 108 11.71 -4.01 -3.60
N TYR A 109 10.76 -4.88 -3.97
CA TYR A 109 9.72 -4.61 -4.96
C TYR A 109 8.33 -5.05 -4.50
N ILE A 110 7.34 -4.20 -4.76
CA ILE A 110 5.91 -4.56 -4.71
C ILE A 110 5.30 -4.24 -6.06
N ILE A 111 4.69 -5.24 -6.70
CA ILE A 111 4.05 -5.09 -8.01
C ILE A 111 2.55 -5.34 -7.83
N GLY A 112 1.75 -4.29 -8.01
CA GLY A 112 0.29 -4.38 -7.95
C GLY A 112 -0.32 -4.77 -9.29
N THR A 113 -1.23 -5.74 -9.28
CA THR A 113 -2.00 -6.16 -10.47
C THR A 113 -3.48 -6.30 -10.14
N GLY A 114 -4.35 -6.20 -11.16
CA GLY A 114 -5.80 -6.34 -11.03
C GLY A 114 -6.58 -5.15 -11.57
N GLY A 115 -7.85 -5.37 -11.88
CA GLY A 115 -8.75 -4.39 -12.52
C GLY A 115 -8.89 -3.08 -11.74
N LEU A 116 -9.01 -3.16 -10.41
CA LEU A 116 -9.16 -1.99 -9.55
C LEU A 116 -7.90 -1.12 -9.55
N LEU A 117 -6.72 -1.75 -9.44
CA LEU A 117 -5.45 -1.01 -9.47
C LEU A 117 -5.20 -0.44 -10.88
N SER A 118 -5.27 -1.27 -11.93
CA SER A 118 -5.02 -0.90 -13.34
C SER A 118 -5.85 0.30 -13.80
N ARG A 119 -7.12 0.37 -13.35
CA ARG A 119 -8.11 1.39 -13.74
C ARG A 119 -8.32 2.49 -12.71
N ALA A 120 -7.50 2.57 -11.66
CA ALA A 120 -7.58 3.66 -10.70
C ALA A 120 -7.40 5.01 -11.42
N PRO A 121 -8.30 6.01 -11.24
CA PRO A 121 -8.22 7.30 -11.93
C PRO A 121 -6.88 8.02 -11.75
N ARG A 122 -6.24 7.87 -10.59
CA ARG A 122 -4.91 8.41 -10.30
C ARG A 122 -3.98 7.30 -9.81
N ARG A 123 -2.75 7.26 -10.35
CA ARG A 123 -1.73 6.27 -9.95
C ARG A 123 -1.35 6.33 -8.47
N ALA A 124 -1.47 7.49 -7.85
CA ALA A 124 -1.27 7.66 -6.41
C ALA A 124 -2.26 6.82 -5.57
N GLN A 125 -3.49 6.60 -6.05
CA GLN A 125 -4.49 5.76 -5.38
C GLN A 125 -4.03 4.31 -5.31
N SER A 126 -3.57 3.76 -6.43
CA SER A 126 -3.00 2.40 -6.48
C SER A 126 -1.78 2.27 -5.58
N MET A 127 -0.88 3.27 -5.60
CA MET A 127 0.30 3.27 -4.74
C MET A 127 -0.10 3.27 -3.26
N MET A 128 -1.04 4.12 -2.86
CA MET A 128 -1.51 4.20 -1.48
C MET A 128 -2.15 2.89 -1.01
N ILE A 129 -3.01 2.28 -1.82
CA ILE A 129 -3.64 0.98 -1.51
C ILE A 129 -2.57 -0.10 -1.24
N LEU A 130 -1.54 -0.16 -2.09
CA LEU A 130 -0.45 -1.12 -1.94
C LEU A 130 0.38 -0.85 -0.68
N ILE A 131 0.72 0.41 -0.39
CA ILE A 131 1.46 0.79 0.82
C ILE A 131 0.66 0.42 2.07
N ASP A 132 -0.64 0.76 2.10
CA ASP A 132 -1.53 0.52 3.25
C ASP A 132 -1.73 -0.98 3.51
N ALA A 133 -1.87 -1.77 2.45
CA ALA A 133 -2.15 -3.20 2.58
C ALA A 133 -0.91 -4.05 2.88
N PHE A 134 0.22 -3.79 2.19
CA PHE A 134 1.45 -4.56 2.36
C PHE A 134 2.33 -4.06 3.50
N GLN A 135 2.19 -2.79 3.88
CA GLN A 135 2.92 -2.23 5.00
C GLN A 135 4.46 -2.41 4.88
N PRO A 136 5.09 -1.94 3.79
CA PRO A 136 6.54 -2.10 3.57
C PRO A 136 7.36 -1.40 4.66
N ILE A 137 8.61 -1.84 4.84
CA ILE A 137 9.58 -1.28 5.79
C ILE A 137 10.88 -0.97 5.05
N GLY A 138 11.43 0.22 5.27
CA GLY A 138 12.63 0.67 4.58
C GLY A 138 12.32 1.11 3.16
N PHE A 139 13.17 0.72 2.21
CA PHE A 139 13.10 1.18 0.82
C PHE A 139 12.49 0.12 -0.07
N THR A 140 11.31 0.39 -0.62
CA THR A 140 10.60 -0.53 -1.51
C THR A 140 10.16 0.19 -2.78
N TYR A 141 10.47 -0.37 -3.93
CA TYR A 141 10.03 0.15 -5.23
C TYR A 141 8.67 -0.43 -5.60
N ILE A 142 7.71 0.45 -5.89
CA ILE A 142 6.33 0.06 -6.22
C ILE A 142 6.11 0.23 -7.71
N MET A 143 5.62 -0.84 -8.33
CA MET A 143 5.23 -0.88 -9.73
C MET A 143 3.80 -1.37 -9.86
N GLN A 144 3.22 -1.12 -11.03
CA GLN A 144 1.86 -1.48 -11.32
C GLN A 144 1.75 -2.14 -12.70
N ASP A 145 1.05 -3.26 -12.76
CA ASP A 145 0.51 -3.80 -14.01
C ASP A 145 -0.60 -2.89 -14.51
N SER A 146 -0.31 -2.11 -15.54
CA SER A 146 -1.18 -1.05 -16.06
C SER A 146 -2.35 -1.59 -16.88
N VAL A 147 -2.20 -2.77 -17.46
CA VAL A 147 -3.10 -3.36 -18.46
C VAL A 147 -3.63 -4.73 -18.06
N PHE A 148 -3.32 -5.19 -16.84
CA PHE A 148 -3.72 -6.50 -16.30
C PHE A 148 -3.25 -7.68 -17.17
N MET A 149 -2.00 -7.61 -17.65
CA MET A 149 -1.48 -8.51 -18.67
C MET A 149 -0.46 -9.53 -18.15
N ILE A 150 0.04 -9.40 -16.91
CA ILE A 150 1.07 -10.29 -16.35
C ILE A 150 0.72 -11.79 -16.52
N PRO A 151 -0.51 -12.26 -16.17
CA PRO A 151 -0.84 -13.68 -16.33
C PRO A 151 -0.81 -14.14 -17.79
N HIS A 152 -1.25 -13.28 -18.72
CA HIS A 152 -1.28 -13.57 -20.16
C HIS A 152 0.14 -13.63 -20.74
N LEU A 153 1.03 -12.71 -20.33
CA LEU A 153 2.43 -12.72 -20.71
C LEU A 153 3.16 -13.96 -20.19
N GLY A 154 2.78 -14.46 -19.00
CA GLY A 154 3.27 -15.74 -18.48
C GLY A 154 3.01 -16.91 -19.43
N VAL A 155 1.81 -17.00 -20.01
CA VAL A 155 1.47 -18.02 -21.02
C VAL A 155 2.23 -17.77 -22.33
N LEU A 156 2.22 -16.52 -22.83
CA LEU A 156 2.90 -16.14 -24.07
C LEU A 156 4.41 -16.45 -24.04
N SER A 157 5.05 -16.26 -22.88
CA SER A 157 6.48 -16.47 -22.68
C SER A 157 6.95 -17.89 -22.96
N LYS A 158 6.04 -18.88 -22.95
CA LYS A 158 6.36 -20.28 -23.28
C LYS A 158 6.56 -20.52 -24.77
N ILE A 159 6.04 -19.62 -25.61
CA ILE A 159 6.09 -19.73 -27.08
C ILE A 159 7.00 -18.62 -27.66
N TYR A 160 6.84 -17.38 -27.18
CA TYR A 160 7.57 -16.21 -27.65
C TYR A 160 8.18 -15.45 -26.47
N ARG A 161 9.26 -15.99 -25.89
CA ARG A 161 9.86 -15.47 -24.66
C ARG A 161 10.35 -14.03 -24.80
N GLU A 162 11.05 -13.72 -25.88
CA GLU A 162 11.66 -12.42 -26.13
C GLU A 162 10.58 -11.34 -26.28
N ILE A 163 9.53 -11.63 -27.06
CA ILE A 163 8.38 -10.74 -27.26
C ILE A 163 7.64 -10.53 -25.94
N ALA A 164 7.39 -11.60 -25.18
CA ALA A 164 6.70 -11.50 -23.90
C ALA A 164 7.48 -10.65 -22.88
N LEU A 165 8.80 -10.78 -22.84
CA LEU A 165 9.66 -9.95 -22.00
C LEU A 165 9.67 -8.49 -22.44
N GLU A 166 9.76 -8.23 -23.75
CA GLU A 166 9.72 -6.87 -24.27
C GLU A 166 8.41 -6.15 -23.93
N ILE A 167 7.27 -6.81 -24.11
CA ILE A 167 5.95 -6.27 -23.73
C ILE A 167 5.86 -6.10 -22.22
N PHE A 168 6.38 -7.05 -21.44
CA PHE A 168 6.38 -6.97 -19.97
C PHE A 168 7.13 -5.73 -19.47
N GLU A 169 8.31 -5.48 -20.00
CA GLU A 169 9.17 -4.38 -19.57
C GLU A 169 8.70 -3.01 -20.08
N LYS A 170 8.25 -2.93 -21.33
CA LYS A 170 7.94 -1.64 -21.99
C LYS A 170 6.50 -1.19 -21.83
N GLU A 171 5.55 -2.13 -21.82
CA GLU A 171 4.12 -1.83 -21.93
C GLU A 171 3.33 -2.23 -20.66
N CYS A 172 3.74 -3.29 -19.97
CA CYS A 172 2.98 -3.84 -18.85
C CYS A 172 3.24 -3.11 -17.53
N LEU A 173 4.51 -2.89 -17.18
CA LEU A 173 4.89 -2.35 -15.89
C LEU A 173 5.05 -0.83 -15.90
N VAL A 174 4.20 -0.15 -15.13
CA VAL A 174 4.33 1.27 -14.85
C VAL A 174 4.96 1.46 -13.46
N PRO A 175 6.16 2.06 -13.35
CA PRO A 175 6.74 2.38 -12.06
C PRO A 175 5.99 3.51 -11.37
N LEU A 176 5.45 3.24 -10.17
CA LEU A 176 4.77 4.24 -9.36
C LEU A 176 5.79 5.09 -8.60
N GLY A 177 6.86 4.46 -8.11
CA GLY A 177 7.98 5.11 -7.46
C GLY A 177 8.47 4.38 -6.21
N THR A 178 9.28 5.02 -5.39
CA THR A 178 9.86 4.40 -4.18
C THR A 178 9.14 4.86 -2.92
N VAL A 179 8.78 3.93 -2.04
CA VAL A 179 8.38 4.25 -0.66
C VAL A 179 9.54 4.03 0.30
N VAL A 180 9.71 4.96 1.23
CA VAL A 180 10.70 4.96 2.32
C VAL A 180 9.93 4.97 3.63
N ALA A 181 9.73 3.80 4.22
CA ALA A 181 8.78 3.59 5.32
C ALA A 181 9.45 3.25 6.65
N ALA A 182 8.95 3.85 7.73
CA ALA A 182 9.41 3.61 9.08
C ALA A 182 8.70 2.42 9.74
N ALA A 183 9.46 1.49 10.30
CA ALA A 183 8.98 0.56 11.31
C ALA A 183 9.18 1.14 12.71
N GLY A 184 8.22 0.91 13.61
CA GLY A 184 8.20 1.52 14.93
C GLY A 184 6.86 2.15 15.26
N VAL A 185 6.70 2.52 16.53
CA VAL A 185 5.46 3.07 17.10
C VAL A 185 5.82 4.29 17.93
N GLY A 186 4.95 5.29 17.90
CA GLY A 186 4.78 6.19 19.03
C GLY A 186 3.66 7.20 18.81
N THR A 187 3.91 8.47 19.07
CA THR A 187 2.85 9.49 19.22
C THR A 187 2.72 10.34 17.97
N VAL A 188 1.50 10.54 17.49
CA VAL A 188 1.22 11.38 16.30
C VAL A 188 1.90 12.74 16.44
N GLY A 189 2.65 13.14 15.39
CA GLY A 189 3.41 14.38 15.36
C GLY A 189 4.84 14.29 15.93
N GLU A 190 5.20 13.23 16.66
CA GLU A 190 6.58 13.06 17.14
C GLU A 190 7.56 12.87 15.97
N LYS A 191 8.81 13.25 16.15
CA LYS A 191 9.82 13.10 15.11
C LYS A 191 10.22 11.64 14.88
N VAL A 192 10.08 11.18 13.63
CA VAL A 192 10.50 9.86 13.16
C VAL A 192 11.92 9.90 12.63
N ALA A 193 12.22 10.83 11.73
CA ALA A 193 13.53 10.94 11.07
C ALA A 193 13.76 12.31 10.45
N ASP A 194 15.03 12.68 10.30
CA ASP A 194 15.47 13.67 9.32
C ASP A 194 15.81 12.97 8.01
N VAL A 195 15.28 13.46 6.90
CA VAL A 195 15.49 12.90 5.56
C VAL A 195 16.14 13.94 4.66
N VAL A 196 17.24 13.56 4.01
CA VAL A 196 17.91 14.38 3.00
C VAL A 196 17.80 13.69 1.66
N VAL A 197 17.32 14.43 0.66
CA VAL A 197 17.25 14.00 -0.74
C VAL A 197 18.33 14.75 -1.51
N GLU A 198 19.25 14.01 -2.12
CA GLU A 198 20.32 14.55 -2.95
C GLU A 198 20.05 14.18 -4.42
N TYR A 199 19.90 15.21 -5.26
CA TYR A 199 19.69 15.05 -6.70
C TYR A 199 21.03 14.89 -7.42
N SER A 200 21.00 14.27 -8.60
CA SER A 200 22.18 14.07 -9.44
C SER A 200 22.87 15.37 -9.88
N GLU A 201 22.18 16.51 -9.78
CA GLU A 201 22.72 17.85 -10.11
C GLU A 201 23.33 18.56 -8.88
N GLY A 202 23.41 17.88 -7.73
CA GLY A 202 24.01 18.38 -6.49
C GLY A 202 23.06 19.19 -5.60
N GLU A 203 21.85 19.48 -6.07
CA GLU A 203 20.78 20.06 -5.26
C GLU A 203 20.40 19.13 -4.11
N ARG A 204 20.05 19.72 -2.96
CA ARG A 204 19.65 19.00 -1.75
C ARG A 204 18.39 19.58 -1.15
N GLU A 205 17.47 18.71 -0.81
CA GLU A 205 16.28 19.04 -0.04
C GLU A 205 16.27 18.28 1.28
N SER A 206 15.75 18.92 2.34
CA SER A 206 15.67 18.32 3.67
C SER A 206 14.23 18.32 4.15
N TYR A 207 13.84 17.19 4.74
CA TYR A 207 12.50 16.92 5.22
C TYR A 207 12.57 16.43 6.66
N GLU A 208 11.70 16.95 7.52
CA GLU A 208 11.40 16.31 8.80
C GLU A 208 10.20 15.38 8.61
N LEU A 209 10.37 14.11 8.96
CA LEU A 209 9.29 13.12 8.93
C LEU A 209 8.77 12.90 10.35
N ASN A 210 7.45 13.03 10.53
CA ASN A 210 6.79 12.90 11.82
C ASN A 210 5.88 11.66 11.85
N PHE A 211 5.60 11.15 13.04
CA PHE A 211 4.80 9.94 13.19
C PHE A 211 3.36 10.21 12.79
N GLY A 212 2.81 9.31 11.98
CA GLY A 212 1.47 9.47 11.41
C GLY A 212 1.42 10.30 10.13
N SER A 213 2.53 10.87 9.65
CA SER A 213 2.53 11.63 8.39
C SER A 213 3.02 10.80 7.20
N ILE A 214 2.60 11.22 6.01
CA ILE A 214 3.07 10.73 4.73
C ILE A 214 3.43 11.95 3.89
N ILE A 215 4.56 11.92 3.19
CA ILE A 215 5.04 13.04 2.37
C ILE A 215 5.34 12.52 0.97
N ARG A 216 4.76 13.16 -0.05
CA ARG A 216 5.03 12.88 -1.46
C ARG A 216 6.04 13.89 -2.00
N ILE A 217 7.15 13.38 -2.55
CA ILE A 217 8.17 14.16 -3.24
C ILE A 217 8.07 13.84 -4.75
N PRO A 218 7.78 14.81 -5.63
CA PRO A 218 7.45 14.56 -7.03
C PRO A 218 8.70 14.30 -7.91
N ILE A 219 9.51 13.31 -7.55
CA ILE A 219 10.69 12.91 -8.33
C ILE A 219 10.21 12.16 -9.61
N PRO A 220 10.52 12.67 -10.81
CA PRO A 220 10.00 12.09 -12.06
C PRO A 220 10.39 10.63 -12.29
N GLN A 221 9.61 9.96 -13.13
CA GLN A 221 9.89 8.59 -13.58
C GLN A 221 11.31 8.48 -14.17
N TYR A 222 12.01 7.41 -13.80
CA TYR A 222 13.39 7.10 -14.20
C TYR A 222 14.48 8.07 -13.71
N LYS A 223 14.13 9.14 -12.98
CA LYS A 223 15.13 9.96 -12.28
C LYS A 223 15.58 9.25 -11.01
N GLU A 224 16.89 9.26 -10.79
CA GLU A 224 17.52 8.69 -9.59
C GLU A 224 17.94 9.80 -8.64
N VAL A 225 17.72 9.58 -7.35
CA VAL A 225 18.18 10.44 -6.26
C VAL A 225 18.82 9.57 -5.18
N THR A 226 19.67 10.17 -4.35
CA THR A 226 20.16 9.51 -3.13
C THR A 226 19.36 10.02 -1.94
N ILE A 227 18.74 9.10 -1.21
CA ILE A 227 17.98 9.44 0.00
C ILE A 227 18.76 8.94 1.20
N THR A 228 19.00 9.84 2.13
CA THR A 228 19.62 9.55 3.42
C THR A 228 18.62 9.81 4.52
N VAL A 229 18.36 8.78 5.33
CA VAL A 229 17.45 8.83 6.47
C VAL A 229 18.25 8.73 7.77
N ASN A 230 18.06 9.69 8.67
CA ASN A 230 18.58 9.69 10.03
C ASN A 230 17.41 9.48 11.01
N PRO A 231 17.07 8.23 11.35
CA PRO A 231 15.94 7.96 12.23
C PRO A 231 16.26 8.25 13.69
N THR A 232 15.22 8.58 14.46
CA THR A 232 15.31 8.57 15.93
C THR A 232 15.40 7.12 16.43
N ARG A 233 15.79 6.93 17.70
CA ARG A 233 16.07 5.60 18.28
C ARG A 233 14.89 4.61 18.23
N ARG A 234 13.66 5.10 18.06
CA ARG A 234 12.44 4.29 18.06
C ARG A 234 12.04 3.76 16.68
N PHE A 235 12.70 4.21 15.62
CA PHE A 235 12.31 3.87 14.26
C PHE A 235 13.42 3.18 13.47
N ASP A 236 13.01 2.27 12.58
CA ASP A 236 13.86 1.48 11.70
C ASP A 236 13.41 1.64 10.24
N PHE A 237 14.36 1.94 9.36
CA PHE A 237 14.16 2.05 7.91
C PHE A 237 14.84 0.91 7.13
N GLY A 238 14.93 -0.27 7.75
CA GLY A 238 15.51 -1.50 7.18
C GLY A 238 16.99 -1.72 7.49
N ALA A 239 17.62 -0.85 8.28
CA ALA A 239 19.02 -0.96 8.70
C ALA A 239 19.19 -1.23 10.21
N GLY A 240 18.08 -1.29 10.96
CA GLY A 240 18.01 -1.37 12.41
C GLY A 240 17.58 -0.05 13.06
N TYR A 241 17.04 -0.15 14.27
CA TYR A 241 16.53 0.99 15.03
C TYR A 241 17.58 2.10 15.26
N GLY A 242 17.22 3.34 14.93
CA GLY A 242 18.08 4.51 15.09
C GLY A 242 19.33 4.53 14.21
N ARG A 243 19.46 3.61 13.25
CA ARG A 243 20.62 3.54 12.36
C ARG A 243 20.38 4.35 11.09
N LYS A 244 21.31 5.25 10.80
CA LYS A 244 21.37 5.99 9.54
C LYS A 244 21.44 5.02 8.37
N VAL A 245 20.67 5.29 7.33
CA VAL A 245 20.66 4.51 6.08
C VAL A 245 20.64 5.44 4.89
N SER A 246 21.39 5.11 3.85
CA SER A 246 21.41 5.85 2.60
C SER A 246 21.26 4.89 1.43
N ARG A 247 20.35 5.18 0.51
CA ARG A 247 20.15 4.40 -0.72
C ARG A 247 19.86 5.30 -1.90
N ARG A 248 20.37 4.90 -3.06
CA ARG A 248 19.95 5.46 -4.35
C ARG A 248 18.63 4.81 -4.76
N VAL A 249 17.65 5.64 -5.09
CA VAL A 249 16.30 5.21 -5.42
C VAL A 249 15.79 5.89 -6.68
N ARG A 250 14.73 5.34 -7.26
CA ARG A 250 14.11 5.86 -8.47
C ARG A 250 12.77 6.50 -8.15
N GLY A 251 12.50 7.62 -8.81
CA GLY A 251 11.15 8.15 -8.93
C GLY A 251 10.25 7.26 -9.78
N GLY A 252 9.02 7.73 -9.98
CA GLY A 252 8.00 7.07 -10.77
C GLY A 252 6.89 8.06 -11.11
N VAL A 253 5.77 7.56 -11.62
CA VAL A 253 4.62 8.43 -11.96
C VAL A 253 4.09 9.21 -10.74
N VAL A 254 4.22 8.64 -9.54
CA VAL A 254 3.81 9.29 -8.28
C VAL A 254 4.98 10.07 -7.66
N GLY A 255 6.18 9.46 -7.64
CA GLY A 255 7.40 10.04 -7.09
C GLY A 255 8.02 9.20 -5.98
N VAL A 256 8.63 9.84 -4.99
CA VAL A 256 9.11 9.17 -3.78
C VAL A 256 8.18 9.51 -2.63
N ILE A 257 7.86 8.50 -1.82
CA ILE A 257 6.99 8.63 -0.66
C ILE A 257 7.80 8.41 0.61
N LEU A 258 7.80 9.38 1.51
CA LEU A 258 8.29 9.20 2.89
C LEU A 258 7.10 8.83 3.77
N ASP A 259 7.14 7.66 4.38
CA ASP A 259 6.02 7.14 5.18
C ASP A 259 6.42 6.99 6.65
N GLY A 260 5.97 7.96 7.46
CA GLY A 260 6.19 8.04 8.90
C GLY A 260 5.05 7.41 9.72
N ARG A 261 4.09 6.73 9.10
CA ARG A 261 2.87 6.26 9.78
C ARG A 261 3.07 5.04 10.68
N GLY A 262 4.31 4.54 10.77
CA GLY A 262 4.69 3.39 11.57
C GLY A 262 4.31 2.05 10.95
N ARG A 263 4.94 1.00 11.44
CA ARG A 263 4.62 -0.41 11.13
C ARG A 263 4.66 -1.21 12.45
N PRO A 264 3.53 -1.79 12.91
CA PRO A 264 2.22 -1.81 12.26
C PRO A 264 1.62 -0.40 12.09
N LEU A 265 0.83 -0.21 11.04
CA LEU A 265 0.24 1.07 10.65
C LEU A 265 -0.71 1.56 11.74
N TYR A 266 -0.45 2.76 12.24
CA TYR A 266 -1.31 3.39 13.24
C TYR A 266 -2.54 4.01 12.58
N VAL A 267 -3.73 3.61 13.04
CA VAL A 267 -5.01 4.20 12.65
C VAL A 267 -5.78 4.56 13.93
N PRO A 268 -6.17 5.83 14.15
CA PRO A 268 -6.90 6.22 15.34
C PRO A 268 -8.23 5.49 15.52
N GLN A 269 -8.59 5.23 16.78
CA GLN A 269 -9.88 4.61 17.12
C GLN A 269 -11.03 5.62 17.02
N SER A 270 -10.81 6.86 17.44
CA SER A 270 -11.78 7.95 17.28
C SER A 270 -12.09 8.19 15.81
N ARG A 271 -13.38 8.20 15.46
CA ARG A 271 -13.85 8.43 14.08
C ARG A 271 -13.38 9.79 13.56
N GLU A 272 -13.44 10.82 14.40
CA GLU A 272 -13.06 12.19 14.04
C GLU A 272 -11.55 12.30 13.80
N GLU A 273 -10.73 11.82 14.74
CA GLU A 273 -9.26 11.83 14.60
C GLU A 273 -8.81 11.03 13.38
N ARG A 274 -9.44 9.86 13.16
CA ARG A 274 -9.17 9.01 12.00
C ARG A 274 -9.54 9.70 10.70
N GLY A 275 -10.73 10.31 10.63
CA GLY A 275 -11.18 11.06 9.45
C GLY A 275 -10.20 12.17 9.09
N ASN A 276 -9.83 13.00 10.08
CA ASN A 276 -8.86 14.09 9.89
C ASN A 276 -7.50 13.58 9.42
N LEU A 277 -6.99 12.50 10.01
CA LEU A 277 -5.71 11.92 9.63
C LEU A 277 -5.73 11.33 8.20
N LEU A 278 -6.82 10.65 7.82
CA LEU A 278 -6.99 10.13 6.46
C LEU A 278 -7.07 11.26 5.43
N LEU A 279 -7.79 12.34 5.72
CA LEU A 279 -7.87 13.50 4.82
C LEU A 279 -6.50 14.15 4.60
N GLN A 280 -5.67 14.24 5.65
CA GLN A 280 -4.28 14.69 5.53
C GLN A 280 -3.47 13.77 4.60
N TRP A 281 -3.62 12.45 4.73
CA TRP A 281 -2.96 11.51 3.83
C TRP A 281 -3.45 11.63 2.39
N PHE A 282 -4.77 11.81 2.21
CA PHE A 282 -5.39 11.94 0.88
C PHE A 282 -4.91 13.20 0.18
N SER A 283 -4.79 14.31 0.90
CA SER A 283 -4.24 15.57 0.39
C SER A 283 -2.75 15.44 0.07
N SER A 284 -1.93 14.93 1.00
CA SER A 284 -0.47 14.78 0.79
C SER A 284 -0.12 13.90 -0.42
N MET A 285 -0.93 12.86 -0.66
CA MET A 285 -0.74 11.95 -1.80
C MET A 285 -1.50 12.39 -3.06
N ASP A 286 -2.28 13.48 -3.03
CA ASP A 286 -3.17 13.93 -4.12
C ASP A 286 -4.08 12.80 -4.64
N LEU A 287 -4.73 12.07 -3.72
CA LEU A 287 -5.53 10.90 -4.07
C LEU A 287 -6.85 11.25 -4.75
N TYR A 288 -7.49 12.34 -4.32
CA TYR A 288 -8.82 12.75 -4.80
C TYR A 288 -8.87 14.27 -4.97
N PRO A 289 -9.82 14.82 -5.74
CA PRO A 289 -9.95 16.27 -5.92
C PRO A 289 -10.17 17.00 -4.59
N GLU A 290 -9.46 18.11 -4.35
CA GLU A 290 -9.50 18.85 -3.07
C GLU A 290 -10.90 19.31 -2.66
N LYS A 291 -11.73 19.75 -3.63
CA LYS A 291 -13.13 20.15 -3.40
C LYS A 291 -14.01 19.06 -2.79
N ALA A 292 -13.55 17.81 -2.86
CA ALA A 292 -14.26 16.66 -2.35
C ALA A 292 -13.67 16.11 -1.04
N LEU A 293 -12.64 16.79 -0.51
CA LEU A 293 -12.03 16.53 0.80
C LEU A 293 -12.42 17.58 1.85
N SER A 294 -13.20 18.60 1.45
CA SER A 294 -13.67 19.73 2.26
C SER A 294 -15.10 19.56 2.73
#